data_AF-A0A1D8AT52-F1
#
_entry.id   AF-A0A1D8AT52-F1
#
_cell.length_a   1.000
_cell.length_b   1.000
_cell.length_c   1.000
_cell.angle_alpha   90.00
_cell.angle_beta   90.00
_cell.angle_gamma   90.00
#
_symmetry.space_group_name_H-M   'P 1'
#
loop_
_entity.id
_entity.type
_entity.pdbx_description
1 polymer ?
#
loop_
_entity_poly.entity_id
_entity_poly.type
_entity_poly.pdbx_seq_one_letter_code
_entity_poly.pdbx_strand_id
1 'polypeptide(L)'
;MIRNTFVFLAAFVASALIALVVRATMFQPHAGHEGHPAAGGEYTPMVSNPLTPASPPAAAAADPHAGHGAAAAPTAESVKPVNTVCAICGMEVDPKLPTLQYQGKTIGFGCKMCPPKFKADPDRYGPAYLRNEVIKK
;
A
#
# COMPACT_ATOMS: atom_id res chain seq x y z
N MET A 1 -2.00 50.30 -0.03
CA MET A 1 -1.68 48.96 -0.55
C MET A 1 -2.45 47.84 0.15
N ILE A 2 -2.68 47.94 1.47
CA ILE A 2 -3.35 46.90 2.29
C ILE A 2 -4.84 46.67 1.96
N ARG A 3 -5.57 47.68 1.49
CA ARG A 3 -7.01 47.55 1.17
C ARG A 3 -7.27 46.66 -0.06
N ASN A 4 -6.38 46.71 -1.05
CA ASN A 4 -6.50 45.88 -2.26
C ASN A 4 -6.08 44.43 -2.00
N THR A 5 -5.08 44.22 -1.13
CA THR A 5 -4.66 42.88 -0.72
C THR A 5 -5.75 42.13 0.04
N PHE A 6 -6.54 42.81 0.90
CA PHE A 6 -7.69 42.18 1.54
C PHE A 6 -8.78 41.77 0.55
N VAL A 7 -9.02 42.57 -0.49
CA VAL A 7 -9.98 42.24 -1.56
C VAL A 7 -9.51 41.01 -2.35
N PHE A 8 -8.23 40.92 -2.71
CA PHE A 8 -7.68 39.75 -3.39
C PHE A 8 -7.72 38.48 -2.54
N LEU A 9 -7.40 38.58 -1.24
CA LEU A 9 -7.47 37.45 -0.32
C LEU A 9 -8.92 36.99 -0.13
N ALA A 10 -9.87 37.90 0.03
CA ALA A 10 -11.28 37.55 0.15
C ALA A 10 -11.81 36.87 -1.13
N ALA A 11 -11.45 37.37 -2.31
CA ALA A 11 -11.82 36.76 -3.59
C ALA A 11 -11.22 35.36 -3.76
N PHE A 12 -9.95 35.17 -3.36
CA PHE A 12 -9.29 33.87 -3.39
C PHE A 12 -9.98 32.86 -2.47
N VAL A 13 -10.26 33.24 -1.22
CA VAL A 13 -10.96 32.37 -0.27
C VAL A 13 -12.37 32.02 -0.75
N ALA A 14 -13.12 32.99 -1.28
CA ALA A 14 -14.44 32.74 -1.85
C ALA A 14 -14.38 31.76 -3.03
N SER A 15 -13.41 31.91 -3.93
CA SER A 15 -13.23 31.00 -5.06
C SER A 15 -12.88 29.56 -4.62
N ALA A 16 -12.06 29.40 -3.59
CA ALA A 16 -11.70 28.10 -3.04
C ALA A 16 -12.92 27.39 -2.41
N LEU A 17 -13.76 28.13 -1.69
CA LEU A 17 -14.99 27.59 -1.10
C LEU A 17 -16.00 27.16 -2.17
N ILE A 18 -16.17 27.96 -3.22
CA ILE A 18 -17.07 27.63 -4.35
C ILE A 18 -16.58 26.35 -5.04
N ALA A 19 -15.28 26.22 -5.31
CA ALA A 19 -14.71 25.02 -5.93
C ALA A 19 -14.92 23.76 -5.07
N LEU A 20 -14.81 23.90 -3.74
CA LEU A 20 -15.01 22.78 -2.80
C LEU A 20 -16.47 22.33 -2.80
N VAL A 21 -17.43 23.27 -2.77
CA VAL A 21 -18.87 22.97 -2.83
C VAL A 21 -19.24 22.27 -4.14
N VAL A 22 -18.78 22.79 -5.30
CA VAL A 22 -19.05 22.17 -6.61
C VAL A 22 -18.51 20.74 -6.67
N ARG A 23 -17.30 20.52 -6.17
CA ARG A 23 -16.69 19.17 -6.13
C ARG A 23 -17.47 18.22 -5.22
N ALA A 24 -17.98 18.70 -4.09
CA ALA A 24 -18.79 17.90 -3.18
C ALA A 24 -20.13 17.52 -3.80
N THR A 25 -20.79 18.42 -4.56
CA THR A 25 -22.09 18.13 -5.18
C THR A 25 -21.99 17.27 -6.45
N MET A 26 -20.87 17.33 -7.17
CA MET A 26 -20.63 16.54 -8.38
C MET A 26 -20.12 15.12 -8.08
N PHE A 27 -19.67 14.83 -6.87
CA PHE A 27 -19.19 13.51 -6.47
C PHE A 27 -20.38 12.64 -6.06
N GLN A 28 -20.82 11.74 -6.94
CA GLN A 28 -21.86 10.74 -6.69
C GLN A 28 -21.21 9.39 -6.31
N PRO A 29 -21.05 9.07 -5.02
CA PRO A 29 -20.37 7.84 -4.58
C PRO A 29 -21.15 6.54 -4.83
N HIS A 30 -22.40 6.61 -5.32
CA HIS A 30 -23.28 5.45 -5.45
C HIS A 30 -23.98 5.30 -6.82
N ALA A 31 -23.52 6.01 -7.86
CA ALA A 31 -24.07 5.90 -9.22
C ALA A 31 -23.51 4.68 -9.99
N GLY A 32 -23.56 3.51 -9.37
CA GLY A 32 -23.09 2.27 -10.01
C GLY A 32 -23.43 1.03 -9.20
N HIS A 33 -24.68 0.61 -9.21
CA HIS A 33 -25.11 -0.79 -9.10
C HIS A 33 -26.55 -0.91 -9.66
N GLU A 34 -26.73 -0.56 -10.94
CA GLU A 34 -27.87 -1.03 -11.72
C GLU A 34 -27.51 -2.41 -12.26
N GLY A 35 -28.08 -3.47 -11.64
CA GLY A 35 -27.94 -4.84 -12.16
C GLY A 35 -27.85 -5.95 -11.11
N HIS A 36 -28.79 -6.02 -10.19
CA HIS A 36 -29.07 -7.28 -9.50
C HIS A 36 -30.56 -7.61 -9.61
N PRO A 37 -30.99 -8.47 -10.55
CA PRO A 37 -32.26 -9.15 -10.38
C PRO A 37 -32.14 -10.09 -9.18
N ALA A 38 -32.85 -9.76 -8.11
CA ALA A 38 -33.07 -10.67 -7.00
C ALA A 38 -34.00 -11.80 -7.44
N ALA A 39 -33.46 -13.02 -7.52
CA ALA A 39 -34.19 -14.25 -7.24
C ALA A 39 -33.15 -15.33 -6.89
N GLY A 40 -33.43 -16.09 -5.83
CA GLY A 40 -32.46 -16.87 -5.07
C GLY A 40 -31.72 -17.97 -5.84
N GLY A 41 -30.58 -18.37 -5.28
CA GLY A 41 -29.80 -19.49 -5.78
C GLY A 41 -28.43 -19.58 -5.12
N GLU A 42 -28.40 -20.27 -3.99
CA GLU A 42 -27.30 -21.08 -3.44
C GLU A 42 -25.83 -20.68 -3.68
N TYR A 43 -25.20 -20.31 -2.56
CA TYR A 43 -23.79 -20.48 -2.26
C TYR A 43 -23.21 -21.79 -2.84
N THR A 44 -22.31 -21.70 -3.81
CA THR A 44 -21.28 -22.72 -4.04
C THR A 44 -20.00 -22.03 -4.55
N PRO A 45 -18.97 -21.83 -3.71
CA PRO A 45 -17.66 -21.48 -4.22
C PRO A 45 -17.06 -22.74 -4.85
N MET A 46 -17.04 -22.78 -6.18
CA MET A 46 -16.33 -23.82 -6.93
C MET A 46 -14.82 -23.56 -6.85
N VAL A 47 -14.23 -23.90 -5.71
CA VAL A 47 -12.79 -24.16 -5.61
C VAL A 47 -12.57 -25.57 -6.13
N SER A 48 -12.32 -25.70 -7.43
CA SER A 48 -11.51 -26.79 -7.93
C SER A 48 -10.07 -26.34 -7.78
N ASN A 49 -9.33 -26.96 -6.87
CA ASN A 49 -7.90 -26.78 -6.69
C ASN A 49 -7.18 -27.84 -7.56
N PRO A 50 -6.70 -27.52 -8.78
CA PRO A 50 -5.99 -28.47 -9.61
C PRO A 50 -4.52 -28.56 -9.16
N LEU A 51 -4.27 -29.28 -8.07
CA LEU A 51 -2.94 -29.84 -7.79
C LEU A 51 -2.99 -31.34 -8.05
N THR A 52 -3.06 -31.71 -9.32
CA THR A 52 -2.68 -33.03 -9.82
C THR A 52 -1.40 -32.89 -10.65
N PRO A 53 -0.34 -33.68 -10.39
CA PRO A 53 0.91 -33.61 -11.14
C PRO A 53 0.72 -34.27 -12.50
N ALA A 54 1.03 -33.58 -13.60
CA ALA A 54 1.05 -34.14 -14.94
C ALA A 54 2.50 -34.34 -15.40
N SER A 55 2.85 -35.56 -15.81
CA SER A 55 4.02 -35.84 -16.65
C SER A 55 3.64 -35.63 -18.14
N PRO A 56 4.60 -35.32 -19.04
CA PRO A 56 4.38 -34.49 -20.25
C PRO A 56 4.21 -35.33 -21.54
N PRO A 57 3.78 -34.77 -22.70
CA PRO A 57 4.75 -34.08 -23.58
C PRO A 57 4.22 -32.90 -24.44
N ALA A 58 5.21 -32.16 -24.96
CA ALA A 58 5.25 -31.50 -26.27
C ALA A 58 4.53 -30.15 -26.51
N ALA A 59 5.39 -29.12 -26.58
CA ALA A 59 5.54 -28.18 -27.70
C ALA A 59 4.53 -27.03 -27.91
N ALA A 60 5.05 -25.85 -27.59
CA ALA A 60 5.09 -24.65 -28.43
C ALA A 60 3.80 -23.88 -28.72
N ALA A 61 3.61 -22.81 -27.94
CA ALA A 61 3.38 -21.47 -28.49
C ALA A 61 3.85 -20.44 -27.44
N ALA A 62 4.65 -19.47 -27.88
CA ALA A 62 5.26 -18.45 -27.04
C ALA A 62 4.29 -17.29 -26.82
N ASP A 63 4.02 -16.95 -25.57
CA ASP A 63 3.29 -15.74 -25.16
C ASP A 63 4.25 -14.71 -24.54
N PRO A 64 4.25 -13.44 -25.02
CA PRO A 64 5.19 -12.40 -24.60
C PRO A 64 4.67 -11.63 -23.38
N HIS A 65 4.50 -12.31 -22.25
CA HIS A 65 4.39 -11.66 -20.93
C HIS A 65 5.44 -12.20 -19.96
N ALA A 66 6.64 -12.48 -20.48
CA ALA A 66 7.87 -12.52 -19.71
C ALA A 66 8.28 -11.08 -19.36
N GLY A 67 7.77 -10.57 -18.24
CA GLY A 67 8.00 -9.16 -17.88
C GLY A 67 7.62 -8.75 -16.46
N HIS A 68 7.46 -9.66 -15.52
CA HIS A 68 7.70 -9.33 -14.11
C HIS A 68 9.08 -9.83 -13.79
N GLY A 69 10.05 -9.01 -14.22
CA GLY A 69 11.44 -9.20 -13.91
C GLY A 69 11.56 -9.57 -12.44
N ALA A 70 12.13 -10.74 -12.23
CA ALA A 70 13.09 -10.93 -11.17
C ALA A 70 14.14 -9.81 -11.30
N ALA A 71 13.80 -8.62 -10.81
CA ALA A 71 14.77 -7.86 -10.09
C ALA A 71 15.11 -8.78 -8.93
N ALA A 72 16.24 -9.47 -9.07
CA ALA A 72 16.89 -10.16 -8.00
C ALA A 72 16.89 -9.21 -6.80
N ALA A 73 15.92 -9.38 -5.90
CA ALA A 73 16.12 -8.99 -4.53
C ALA A 73 17.37 -9.78 -4.15
N PRO A 74 18.44 -9.12 -3.68
CA PRO A 74 19.57 -9.86 -3.16
C PRO A 74 18.96 -10.83 -2.16
N THR A 75 19.35 -12.09 -2.26
CA THR A 75 19.17 -13.09 -1.23
C THR A 75 19.65 -12.45 0.07
N ALA A 76 18.74 -11.75 0.75
CA ALA A 76 18.94 -11.23 2.07
C ALA A 76 18.94 -12.48 2.90
N GLU A 77 20.14 -13.01 3.07
CA GLU A 77 20.53 -13.81 4.20
C GLU A 77 19.69 -13.36 5.38
N SER A 78 19.15 -14.33 6.11
CA SER A 78 18.31 -14.21 7.29
C SER A 78 19.05 -13.48 8.42
N VAL A 79 19.49 -12.26 8.17
CA VAL A 79 20.12 -11.37 9.12
C VAL A 79 18.98 -10.85 9.95
N LYS A 80 19.04 -11.16 11.25
CA LYS A 80 18.05 -10.69 12.22
C LYS A 80 17.78 -9.20 12.00
N PRO A 81 16.52 -8.77 12.05
CA PRO A 81 16.21 -7.36 11.98
C PRO A 81 16.96 -6.61 13.07
N VAL A 82 17.49 -5.44 12.73
CA VAL A 82 18.28 -4.59 13.64
C VAL A 82 17.43 -3.97 14.73
N ASN A 83 16.11 -3.93 14.54
CA ASN A 83 15.14 -3.41 15.49
C ASN A 83 14.32 -4.53 16.14
N THR A 84 13.98 -4.34 17.40
CA THR A 84 13.02 -5.18 18.13
C THR A 84 11.64 -4.56 18.14
N VAL A 85 11.54 -3.23 18.09
CA VAL A 85 10.28 -2.47 18.11
C VAL A 85 10.03 -1.83 16.75
N CYS A 86 8.76 -1.80 16.34
CA CYS A 86 8.31 -1.12 15.13
C CYS A 86 8.20 0.39 15.36
N ALA A 87 8.97 1.20 14.62
CA ALA A 87 8.96 2.65 14.78
C ALA A 87 7.63 3.35 14.45
N ILE A 88 6.75 2.68 13.67
CA ILE A 88 5.46 3.23 13.22
C ILE A 88 4.33 2.96 14.23
N CYS A 89 4.21 1.72 14.73
CA CYS A 89 3.09 1.32 15.59
C CYS A 89 3.50 1.05 17.04
N GLY A 90 4.79 1.00 17.36
CA GLY A 90 5.30 0.71 18.70
C GLY A 90 5.14 -0.75 19.15
N MET A 91 4.67 -1.65 18.29
CA MET A 91 4.60 -3.08 18.59
C MET A 91 5.95 -3.76 18.36
N GLU A 92 6.17 -4.87 19.07
CA GLU A 92 7.34 -5.72 18.84
C GLU A 92 7.35 -6.27 17.41
N VAL A 93 8.53 -6.44 16.83
CA VAL A 93 8.74 -6.99 15.50
C VAL A 93 8.29 -8.45 15.48
N ASP A 94 7.41 -8.75 14.53
CA ASP A 94 6.97 -10.12 14.31
C ASP A 94 7.91 -10.79 13.29
N PRO A 95 8.65 -11.85 13.68
CA PRO A 95 9.54 -12.58 12.76
C PRO A 95 8.77 -13.31 11.64
N LYS A 96 7.45 -13.43 11.73
CA LYS A 96 6.60 -13.98 10.66
C LYS A 96 6.27 -12.96 9.58
N LEU A 97 6.55 -11.68 9.81
CA LEU A 97 6.33 -10.62 8.83
C LEU A 97 7.58 -10.42 7.94
N PRO A 98 7.39 -10.01 6.67
CA PRO A 98 8.51 -9.75 5.77
C PRO A 98 9.33 -8.57 6.30
N THR A 99 10.65 -8.75 6.36
CA THR A 99 11.61 -7.69 6.66
C THR A 99 11.94 -6.89 5.40
N LEU A 100 12.47 -5.68 5.56
CA LEU A 100 12.95 -4.83 4.45
C LEU A 100 14.38 -4.39 4.71
N GLN A 101 15.13 -4.09 3.65
CA GLN A 101 16.46 -3.51 3.76
C GLN A 101 16.37 -1.98 3.71
N TYR A 102 16.98 -1.31 4.69
CA TYR A 102 17.12 0.15 4.72
C TYR A 102 18.56 0.52 5.09
N GLN A 103 19.24 1.29 4.22
CA GLN A 103 20.65 1.66 4.40
C GLN A 103 21.58 0.46 4.68
N GLY A 104 21.35 -0.66 4.01
CA GLY A 104 22.13 -1.90 4.20
C GLY A 104 21.84 -2.64 5.52
N LYS A 105 20.81 -2.24 6.26
CA LYS A 105 20.38 -2.88 7.50
C LYS A 105 18.98 -3.47 7.35
N THR A 106 18.80 -4.69 7.85
CA THR A 106 17.51 -5.38 7.82
C THR A 106 16.62 -4.78 8.90
N ILE A 107 15.45 -4.27 8.54
CA ILE A 107 14.43 -3.77 9.47
C ILE A 107 13.21 -4.70 9.47
N GLY A 108 12.67 -4.94 10.66
CA GLY A 108 11.47 -5.72 10.88
C GLY A 108 10.27 -4.86 11.21
N PHE A 109 9.08 -5.41 11.01
CA PHE A 109 7.82 -4.71 11.23
C PHE A 109 6.97 -5.42 12.28
N GLY A 110 6.23 -4.66 13.07
CA GLY A 110 5.28 -5.21 14.05
C GLY A 110 3.89 -5.45 13.46
N CYS A 111 3.62 -5.00 12.23
CA CYS A 111 2.29 -5.10 11.63
C CYS A 111 2.31 -5.14 10.10
N LYS A 112 1.33 -5.80 9.47
CA LYS A 112 1.17 -5.84 8.00
C LYS A 112 0.97 -4.46 7.35
N MET A 113 0.47 -3.49 8.11
CA MET A 113 0.23 -2.11 7.65
C MET A 113 1.47 -1.21 7.76
N CYS A 114 2.54 -1.69 8.39
CA CYS A 114 3.74 -0.92 8.69
C CYS A 114 4.72 -0.87 7.48
N PRO A 115 4.98 -1.96 6.73
CA PRO A 115 5.78 -1.93 5.51
C PRO A 115 5.32 -0.91 4.45
N PRO A 116 4.02 -0.79 4.09
CA PRO A 116 3.61 0.20 3.09
C PRO A 116 3.80 1.64 3.56
N LYS A 117 3.61 1.93 4.86
CA LYS A 117 3.90 3.25 5.45
C LYS A 117 5.39 3.57 5.45
N PHE A 118 6.22 2.57 5.71
CA PHE A 118 7.66 2.71 5.63
C PHE A 118 8.12 3.00 4.20
N LYS A 119 7.56 2.30 3.20
CA LYS A 119 7.86 2.53 1.78
C LYS A 119 7.40 3.92 1.30
N ALA A 120 6.36 4.49 1.90
CA ALA A 120 5.87 5.81 1.55
C ALA A 120 6.86 6.92 1.96
N ASP A 121 7.42 6.85 3.18
CA ASP A 121 8.39 7.84 3.68
C ASP A 121 9.57 7.16 4.42
N PRO A 122 10.47 6.47 3.70
CA PRO A 122 11.55 5.71 4.34
C PRO A 122 12.55 6.62 5.05
N ASP A 123 12.75 7.86 4.61
CA ASP A 123 13.64 8.82 5.29
C ASP A 123 13.06 9.37 6.59
N ARG A 124 11.73 9.43 6.70
CA ARG A 124 11.06 9.82 7.94
C ARG A 124 11.16 8.72 8.98
N TYR A 125 10.87 7.47 8.60
CA TYR A 125 10.76 6.35 9.54
C TYR A 125 12.07 5.59 9.75
N GLY A 126 12.91 5.50 8.72
CA GLY A 126 14.17 4.76 8.69
C GLY A 126 15.12 5.05 9.84
N PRO A 127 15.46 6.32 10.14
CA PRO A 127 16.34 6.65 11.25
C PRO A 127 15.82 6.16 12.61
N ALA A 128 14.50 6.08 12.80
CA ALA A 128 13.91 5.58 14.03
C ALA A 128 13.95 4.04 14.11
N TYR A 129 13.77 3.34 12.98
CA TYR A 129 14.01 1.90 12.89
C TYR A 129 15.46 1.55 13.25
N LEU A 130 16.44 2.33 12.75
CA LEU A 130 17.84 2.08 13.06
C LEU A 130 18.20 2.33 14.53
N ARG A 131 17.46 3.21 15.22
CA ARG A 131 17.65 3.52 16.64
C ARG A 131 16.75 2.70 17.58
N ASN A 132 15.90 1.83 17.03
CA ASN A 132 14.89 1.07 17.77
C ASN A 132 13.94 1.97 18.60
N GLU A 133 13.56 3.12 18.03
CA GLU A 133 12.71 4.11 18.67
C GLU A 133 11.36 4.25 17.94
N VAL A 134 10.31 4.60 18.67
CA VAL A 134 8.99 4.90 18.11
C VAL A 134 8.92 6.37 17.72
N ILE A 135 8.51 6.66 16.48
CA ILE A 135 8.32 8.04 16.03
C ILE A 135 7.14 8.64 16.77
N LYS A 136 7.42 9.64 17.61
CA LYS A 136 6.40 10.52 18.18
C LYS A 136 5.98 11.51 17.10
N LYS A 137 4.67 11.60 16.89
CA LYS A 137 4.06 12.44 15.87
C LYS A 137 3.99 13.90 16.32
#